data_AF-A0A2E4D5P7-F1
#
_entry.id   AF-A0A2E4D5P7-F1
#
_cell.length_a   1.000
_cell.length_b   1.000
_cell.length_c   1.000
_cell.angle_alpha   90.00
_cell.angle_beta   90.00
_cell.angle_gamma   90.00
#
_symmetry.space_group_name_H-M   'P 1'
#
loop_
_entity.id
_entity.type
_entity.pdbx_description
1 polymer ?
#
loop_
_entity_poly.entity_id
_entity_poly.type
_entity_poly.pdbx_seq_one_letter_code
_entity_poly.pdbx_strand_id
1 'polypeptide(L)'
;MSKNEKENQGQEWKNRFNDLLNTCQAELKKTTQIGMKMLSASQSNTRLHEVYEELGQWLKVAVQNNEIEVEDQKIRDLIEEATRIETELEDFESDVQTLKKS
;
A
#
# COMPACT_ATOMS: atom_id res chain seq x y z
N MET A 1 50.72 -12.83 -22.71
CA MET A 1 49.45 -12.83 -21.95
C MET A 1 49.31 -14.19 -21.31
N SER A 2 49.45 -14.22 -19.98
CA SER A 2 49.50 -15.46 -19.20
C SER A 2 48.10 -16.05 -19.04
N LYS A 3 47.98 -17.39 -19.00
CA LYS A 3 46.70 -18.11 -18.83
C LYS A 3 45.87 -17.58 -17.64
N ASN A 4 46.52 -17.08 -16.58
CA ASN A 4 45.88 -16.50 -15.40
C ASN A 4 45.07 -15.21 -15.67
N GLU A 5 45.43 -14.39 -16.66
CA GLU A 5 44.70 -13.14 -16.94
C GLU A 5 43.33 -13.41 -17.59
N LYS A 6 43.21 -14.49 -18.36
CA LYS A 6 41.96 -14.88 -19.05
C LYS A 6 40.95 -15.54 -18.10
N GLU A 7 41.42 -16.36 -17.14
CA GLU A 7 40.56 -16.94 -16.11
C GLU A 7 40.00 -15.88 -15.17
N ASN A 8 40.79 -14.87 -14.82
CA ASN A 8 40.36 -13.78 -13.95
C ASN A 8 39.29 -12.90 -14.61
N GLN A 9 39.40 -12.61 -15.91
CA GLN A 9 38.36 -11.88 -16.66
C GLN A 9 37.02 -12.63 -16.75
N GLY A 10 37.05 -13.96 -16.92
CA GLY A 10 35.84 -14.78 -16.93
C GLY A 10 35.12 -14.80 -15.58
N GLN A 11 35.90 -14.83 -14.50
CA GLN A 11 35.39 -14.76 -13.13
C GLN A 11 34.76 -13.40 -12.83
N GLU A 12 35.41 -12.30 -13.24
CA GLU A 12 34.87 -10.94 -13.06
C GLU A 12 33.56 -10.72 -13.82
N TRP A 13 33.45 -11.18 -15.07
CA TRP A 13 32.22 -11.07 -15.84
C TRP A 13 31.07 -11.86 -15.20
N LYS A 14 31.36 -13.08 -14.72
CA LYS A 14 30.39 -13.90 -14.00
C LYS A 14 29.92 -13.23 -12.70
N ASN A 15 30.82 -12.59 -11.97
CA ASN A 15 30.47 -11.84 -10.76
C ASN A 15 29.56 -10.65 -11.09
N ARG A 16 29.89 -9.86 -12.12
CA ARG A 16 29.04 -8.75 -12.58
C ARG A 16 27.65 -9.22 -13.03
N PHE A 17 27.56 -10.36 -13.72
CA PHE A 17 26.29 -10.93 -14.13
C PHE A 17 25.45 -11.38 -12.94
N ASN A 18 26.05 -12.04 -11.95
CA ASN A 18 25.38 -12.41 -10.72
C ASN A 18 24.89 -11.17 -9.95
N ASP A 19 25.69 -10.10 -9.89
CA ASP A 19 25.29 -8.85 -9.25
C ASP A 19 24.11 -8.17 -9.95
N LEU A 20 24.08 -8.19 -11.30
CA LEU A 20 22.94 -7.70 -12.08
C LEU A 20 21.67 -8.51 -11.82
N LEU A 21 21.77 -9.84 -11.78
CA LEU A 21 20.63 -10.71 -11.47
C LEU A 21 20.12 -10.47 -10.05
N ASN A 22 21.02 -10.36 -9.07
CA ASN A 22 20.67 -10.08 -7.68
C ASN A 22 19.95 -8.73 -7.55
N THR A 23 20.45 -7.70 -8.24
CA THR A 23 19.84 -6.36 -8.24
C THR A 23 18.46 -6.39 -8.91
N CYS A 24 18.33 -7.03 -10.06
CA CYS A 24 17.05 -7.19 -10.75
C CYS A 24 16.03 -7.94 -9.89
N GLN A 25 16.45 -9.02 -9.22
CA GLN A 25 15.58 -9.79 -8.33
C GLN A 25 15.12 -8.95 -7.13
N ALA A 26 16.01 -8.14 -6.55
CA ALA A 26 15.66 -7.24 -5.46
C ALA A 26 14.63 -6.18 -5.90
N GLU A 27 14.87 -5.53 -7.04
CA GLU A 27 13.97 -4.51 -7.58
C GLU A 27 12.61 -5.08 -8.01
N LEU A 28 12.59 -6.28 -8.60
CA LEU A 28 11.35 -6.95 -8.99
C LEU A 28 10.52 -7.34 -7.76
N LYS A 29 11.17 -7.83 -6.70
CA LYS A 29 10.51 -8.13 -5.42
C LYS A 29 9.93 -6.87 -4.79
N LYS A 30 10.71 -5.79 -4.73
CA LYS A 30 10.29 -4.49 -4.21
C LYS A 30 9.11 -3.91 -5.00
N THR A 31 9.17 -3.96 -6.32
CA THR A 31 8.07 -3.50 -7.20
C THR A 31 6.79 -4.29 -6.96
N THR A 32 6.89 -5.62 -6.83
CA THR A 32 5.74 -6.47 -6.53
C THR A 32 5.11 -6.13 -5.17
N GLN A 33 5.95 -5.93 -4.14
CA GLN A 33 5.47 -5.55 -2.80
C GLN A 33 4.78 -4.19 -2.79
N ILE A 34 5.33 -3.20 -3.49
CA ILE A 34 4.70 -1.88 -3.66
C ILE A 34 3.36 -2.04 -4.38
N GLY A 35 3.32 -2.80 -5.48
CA GLY A 35 2.10 -3.03 -6.26
C GLY A 35 0.99 -3.69 -5.42
N MET A 36 1.33 -4.70 -4.61
CA MET A 36 0.37 -5.34 -3.71
C MET A 36 -0.20 -4.33 -2.69
N LYS A 37 0.65 -3.51 -2.08
CA LYS A 37 0.19 -2.47 -1.14
C LYS A 37 -0.68 -1.41 -1.81
N MET A 38 -0.34 -0.99 -3.02
CA MET A 38 -1.17 -0.03 -3.78
C MET A 38 -2.54 -0.63 -4.13
N LEU A 39 -2.61 -1.93 -4.47
CA LEU A 39 -3.88 -2.60 -4.72
C LEU A 39 -4.74 -2.67 -3.45
N SER A 40 -4.15 -3.03 -2.31
CA SER A 40 -4.86 -3.01 -1.01
C SER A 40 -5.32 -1.60 -0.65
N ALA A 41 -4.45 -0.60 -0.78
CA ALA A 41 -4.81 0.80 -0.55
C ALA A 41 -5.95 1.26 -1.47
N SER A 42 -5.96 0.83 -2.74
CA SER A 42 -7.06 1.14 -3.65
C SER A 42 -8.39 0.53 -3.19
N GLN A 43 -8.38 -0.67 -2.62
CA GLN A 43 -9.59 -1.30 -2.07
C GLN A 43 -10.06 -0.57 -0.80
N SER A 44 -9.15 -0.30 0.14
CA SER A 44 -9.44 0.44 1.37
C SER A 44 -9.97 1.85 1.06
N ASN A 45 -9.41 2.55 0.07
CA ASN A 45 -9.90 3.86 -0.35
C ASN A 45 -11.32 3.82 -0.94
N THR A 46 -11.64 2.80 -1.74
CA THR A 46 -13.02 2.59 -2.21
C THR A 46 -13.96 2.36 -1.04
N ARG A 47 -13.58 1.52 -0.07
CA ARG A 47 -14.40 1.28 1.12
C ARG A 47 -14.58 2.55 1.96
N LEU A 48 -13.54 3.37 2.13
CA LEU A 48 -13.65 4.65 2.84
C LEU A 48 -14.68 5.57 2.17
N HIS A 49 -14.66 5.64 0.83
CA HIS A 49 -15.63 6.42 0.08
C HIS A 49 -17.07 5.94 0.32
N GLU A 50 -17.29 4.62 0.30
CA GLU A 50 -18.59 4.01 0.60
C GLU A 50 -19.05 4.34 2.02
N VAL A 51 -18.17 4.23 3.02
CA VAL A 51 -18.50 4.55 4.43
C VAL A 51 -18.93 6.01 4.58
N TYR A 52 -18.22 6.95 3.93
CA TYR A 52 -18.64 8.36 3.95
C TYR A 52 -19.94 8.60 3.19
N GLU A 53 -20.20 7.86 2.12
CA GLU A 53 -21.48 7.92 1.42
C GLU A 53 -22.62 7.43 2.33
N GLU A 54 -22.44 6.30 3.01
CA GLU A 54 -23.41 5.75 3.98
C GLU A 54 -23.69 6.75 5.12
N LEU A 55 -22.64 7.37 5.68
CA LEU A 55 -22.78 8.43 6.69
C LEU A 55 -23.54 9.65 6.16
N GLY A 56 -23.23 10.09 4.94
CA GLY A 56 -23.90 11.22 4.30
C GLY A 56 -25.37 10.95 4.00
N GLN A 57 -25.69 9.73 3.55
CA GLN A 57 -27.07 9.28 3.33
C GLN A 57 -27.85 9.26 4.63
N TRP A 58 -27.27 8.74 5.72
CA TRP A 58 -27.89 8.79 7.04
C TRP A 58 -28.15 10.22 7.49
N LEU A 59 -27.16 11.10 7.41
CA LEU A 59 -27.29 12.49 7.83
C LEU A 59 -28.41 13.20 7.06
N LYS A 60 -28.52 12.95 5.75
CA LYS A 60 -29.60 13.49 4.92
C LYS A 60 -30.97 13.07 5.46
N VAL A 61 -31.16 11.80 5.79
CA VAL A 61 -32.43 11.28 6.33
C VAL A 61 -32.72 11.88 7.71
N ALA A 62 -31.73 11.89 8.60
CA ALA A 62 -31.83 12.49 9.93
C ALA A 62 -32.27 13.96 9.87
N VAL A 63 -31.66 14.75 8.99
CA VAL A 63 -32.04 16.16 8.77
C VAL A 63 -33.45 16.29 8.22
N GLN A 64 -33.85 15.44 7.26
CA GLN A 64 -35.20 15.47 6.69
C GLN A 64 -36.29 15.15 7.72
N ASN A 65 -35.97 14.30 8.70
CA ASN A 65 -36.89 13.89 9.75
C ASN A 65 -36.84 14.81 11.00
N ASN A 66 -35.94 15.80 11.05
CA ASN A 66 -35.59 16.56 12.26
C ASN A 66 -35.12 15.66 13.44
N GLU A 67 -34.47 14.54 13.13
CA GLU A 67 -33.97 13.54 14.08
C GLU A 67 -32.44 13.54 14.05
N ILE A 68 -31.82 14.60 14.59
CA ILE A 68 -30.35 14.70 14.68
C ILE A 68 -29.91 14.29 16.09
N GLU A 69 -30.07 13.01 16.41
CA GLU A 69 -29.45 12.42 17.60
C GLU A 69 -28.50 11.31 17.15
N VAL A 70 -27.21 11.49 17.47
CA VAL A 70 -26.15 10.50 17.18
C VAL A 70 -26.13 9.42 18.28
N GLU A 71 -27.28 8.79 18.49
CA GLU A 71 -27.43 7.62 19.35
C GLU A 71 -27.47 6.32 18.55
N ASP A 72 -27.61 6.40 17.21
CA ASP A 72 -27.61 5.22 16.35
C ASP A 72 -26.23 4.53 16.38
N GLN A 73 -26.21 3.33 16.95
CA GLN A 73 -25.01 2.50 17.05
C GLN A 73 -24.36 2.27 15.68
N LYS A 74 -25.16 2.16 14.60
CA LYS A 74 -24.62 1.96 13.25
C LYS A 74 -23.74 3.12 12.80
N ILE A 75 -24.04 4.34 13.24
CA ILE A 75 -23.27 5.53 12.88
C ILE A 75 -21.97 5.58 13.65
N ARG A 76 -21.99 5.15 14.92
CA ARG A 76 -20.76 4.97 15.69
C ARG A 76 -19.85 3.94 15.04
N ASP A 77 -20.41 2.80 14.63
CA ASP A 77 -19.69 1.73 13.94
C ASP A 77 -19.10 2.24 12.60
N LEU A 78 -19.85 3.02 11.83
CA LEU A 78 -19.35 3.61 10.57
C LEU A 78 -18.23 4.63 10.79
N ILE A 79 -18.31 5.46 11.84
CA ILE A 79 -17.23 6.40 12.20
C ILE A 79 -15.97 5.66 12.64
N GLU A 80 -16.13 4.62 13.46
CA GLU A 80 -15.00 3.76 13.86
C GLU A 80 -14.39 3.05 12.66
N GLU A 81 -15.22 2.54 11.73
CA GLU A 81 -14.74 1.93 10.50
C GLU A 81 -13.97 2.93 9.63
N ALA A 82 -14.50 4.14 9.43
CA ALA A 82 -13.82 5.21 8.68
C ALA A 82 -12.44 5.52 9.28
N THR A 83 -12.39 5.74 10.60
CA THR A 83 -11.15 6.07 11.32
C THR A 83 -10.10 4.96 11.17
N ARG A 84 -10.54 3.70 11.25
CA ARG A 84 -9.67 2.54 11.06
C ARG A 84 -9.11 2.49 9.63
N ILE A 85 -9.95 2.73 8.62
CA ILE A 85 -9.53 2.70 7.21
C ILE A 85 -8.57 3.86 6.90
N GLU A 86 -8.81 5.05 7.44
CA GLU A 86 -7.88 6.18 7.32
C GLU A 86 -6.49 5.82 7.86
N THR A 87 -6.45 5.22 9.05
CA THR A 87 -5.20 4.73 9.66
C THR A 87 -4.52 3.69 8.76
N GLU A 88 -5.28 2.75 8.20
CA GLU A 88 -4.75 1.72 7.30
C GLU A 88 -4.14 2.33 6.01
N LEU A 89 -4.76 3.38 5.46
CA LEU A 89 -4.25 4.09 4.30
C LEU A 89 -2.94 4.83 4.62
N GLU A 90 -2.83 5.46 5.79
CA GLU A 90 -1.59 6.08 6.27
C GLU A 90 -0.48 5.04 6.44
N ASP A 91 -0.80 3.87 7.00
CA ASP A 91 0.14 2.77 7.14
C ASP A 91 0.63 2.26 5.78
N PHE A 92 -0.25 2.10 4.80
CA PHE A 92 0.14 1.74 3.43
C PHE A 92 1.08 2.77 2.81
N GLU A 93 0.81 4.06 3.00
CA GLU A 93 1.69 5.11 2.51
C GLU A 93 3.08 5.02 3.16
N SER A 94 3.13 4.91 4.50
CA SER A 94 4.37 4.76 5.27
C SER A 94 5.20 3.55 4.80
N ASP A 95 4.54 2.41 4.61
CA ASP A 95 5.17 1.18 4.14
C ASP A 95 5.74 1.32 2.73
N VAL A 96 4.99 1.94 1.81
CA VAL A 96 5.47 2.21 0.44
C VAL A 96 6.68 3.15 0.46
N GLN A 97 6.67 4.18 1.30
CA GLN A 97 7.82 5.09 1.43
C GLN A 97 9.05 4.38 2.01
N THR A 98 8.85 3.47 2.96
CA THR A 98 9.92 2.65 3.55
C THR A 98 10.51 1.71 2.51
N LEU A 99 9.67 1.03 1.71
CA LEU A 99 10.10 0.18 0.62
C LEU A 99 10.87 0.96 -0.45
N LYS A 100 10.43 2.16 -0.82
CA LYS A 100 11.12 3.02 -1.80
C LYS A 100 12.55 3.38 -1.35
N LYS A 101 12.75 3.63 -0.05
CA LYS A 101 14.04 4.01 0.55
C LYS A 101 14.99 2.84 0.78
N SER A 102 14.45 1.63 0.95
CA SER A 102 15.21 0.38 1.12
C SER A 102 15.77 -0.14 -0.19
#